data_AF-A0AAU7GGG2-F1
#
_entry.id   AF-A0AAU7GGG2-F1
#
_cell.length_a   1.000
_cell.length_b   1.000
_cell.length_c   1.000
_cell.angle_alpha   90.00
_cell.angle_beta   90.00
_cell.angle_gamma   90.00
#
_symmetry.space_group_name_H-M   'P 1'
#
loop_
_entity.id
_entity.type
_entity.pdbx_description
1 polymer ?
#
loop_
_entity_poly.entity_id
_entity_poly.type
_entity_poly.pdbx_seq_one_letter_code
_entity_poly.pdbx_strand_id
1 'polypeptide(L)'
;MSNTLPVAPTTRAFLAVAALGAGLLHAALAPGAPLPLLVAFVAVAAAELGWAAAALARDRPPLFAAVPALALVPLGIWAALATTGATTSGGTVLSLPFLPMGVASLLDLAVAGVAAVVLRRRRSRGDREAAPQSGALRFVAALALSASAVCAVTIPALGATDAGIAAVTVHHHH
;
A
#
# COMPACT_ATOMS: atom_id res chain seq x y z
N MET A 1 11.81 10.11 21.14
CA MET A 1 12.77 9.98 20.02
C MET A 1 11.97 9.95 18.72
N SER A 2 12.18 10.88 17.78
CA SER A 2 11.36 10.89 16.55
C SER A 2 11.82 9.76 15.62
N ASN A 3 10.90 8.85 15.30
CA ASN A 3 11.17 7.65 14.49
C ASN A 3 11.14 7.99 12.97
N THR A 4 11.73 9.13 12.61
CA THR A 4 11.61 9.78 11.29
C THR A 4 12.97 9.76 10.60
N LEU A 5 13.07 9.09 9.45
CA LEU A 5 14.34 8.87 8.74
C LEU A 5 14.33 9.59 7.39
N PRO A 6 15.44 10.25 6.97
CA PRO A 6 15.53 10.85 5.64
C PRO A 6 15.59 9.76 4.55
N VAL A 7 14.66 9.83 3.61
CA VAL A 7 14.51 8.89 2.49
C VAL A 7 14.82 9.60 1.19
N ALA A 8 15.54 8.93 0.28
CA ALA A 8 15.85 9.48 -1.03
C ALA A 8 14.57 9.87 -1.78
N PRO A 9 14.54 10.98 -2.55
CA PRO A 9 13.30 11.46 -3.18
C PRO A 9 12.64 10.42 -4.08
N THR A 10 13.42 9.66 -4.86
CA THR A 10 12.89 8.62 -5.75
C THR A 10 12.24 7.47 -4.98
N THR A 11 12.88 7.00 -3.91
CA THR A 11 12.33 5.98 -3.02
C THR A 11 11.08 6.45 -2.32
N ARG A 12 11.06 7.71 -1.88
CA ARG A 12 9.90 8.31 -1.22
C ARG A 12 8.70 8.39 -2.16
N ALA A 13 8.91 8.85 -3.39
CA ALA A 13 7.87 8.89 -4.43
C ALA A 13 7.30 7.49 -4.68
N PHE A 14 8.17 6.50 -4.92
CA PHE A 14 7.74 5.12 -5.14
C PHE A 14 6.93 4.55 -3.96
N LEU A 15 7.45 4.66 -2.73
CA LEU A 15 6.78 4.14 -1.53
C LEU A 15 5.42 4.81 -1.30
N ALA A 16 5.32 6.12 -1.52
CA ALA A 16 4.07 6.84 -1.36
C ALA A 16 3.01 6.40 -2.38
N VAL A 17 3.39 6.25 -3.65
CA VAL A 17 2.44 5.80 -4.69
C VAL A 17 2.04 4.35 -4.49
N ALA A 18 2.97 3.47 -4.13
CA ALA A 18 2.65 2.07 -3.84
C ALA A 18 1.67 1.94 -2.66
N ALA A 19 1.91 2.66 -1.57
CA ALA A 19 1.00 2.70 -0.42
C ALA A 19 -0.35 3.34 -0.76
N LEU A 20 -0.37 4.36 -1.63
CA LEU A 20 -1.61 4.94 -2.14
C LEU A 20 -2.43 3.90 -2.92
N GLY A 21 -1.79 3.14 -3.81
CA GLY A 21 -2.44 2.09 -4.58
C GLY A 21 -3.00 0.96 -3.71
N ALA A 22 -2.22 0.50 -2.72
CA ALA A 22 -2.67 -0.49 -1.74
C ALA A 22 -3.89 0.02 -0.95
N GLY A 23 -3.81 1.25 -0.42
CA GLY A 23 -4.89 1.87 0.37
C GLY A 23 -6.18 2.02 -0.41
N LEU A 24 -6.11 2.38 -1.69
CA LEU A 24 -7.28 2.45 -2.56
C LEU A 24 -7.91 1.08 -2.79
N LEU A 25 -7.11 0.04 -2.99
CA LEU A 25 -7.62 -1.33 -3.16
C LEU A 25 -8.25 -1.86 -1.87
N HIS A 26 -7.62 -1.65 -0.72
CA HIS A 26 -8.21 -2.00 0.57
C HIS A 26 -9.53 -1.27 0.81
N ALA A 27 -9.61 0.03 0.51
CA ALA A 27 -10.86 0.78 0.60
C ALA A 27 -11.95 0.21 -0.32
N ALA A 28 -11.59 -0.15 -1.56
CA ALA A 28 -12.52 -0.68 -2.54
C ALA A 28 -13.05 -2.09 -2.20
N LEU A 29 -12.33 -2.85 -1.38
CA LEU A 29 -12.77 -4.16 -0.87
C LEU A 29 -13.77 -4.05 0.29
N ALA A 30 -13.82 -2.91 0.98
CA ALA A 30 -14.64 -2.75 2.18
C ALA A 30 -16.16 -2.94 1.97
N PRO A 31 -16.80 -2.43 0.89
CA PRO A 31 -18.25 -2.53 0.71
C PRO A 31 -18.79 -3.96 0.58
N GLY A 32 -17.99 -4.88 0.04
CA GLY A 32 -18.38 -6.29 -0.14
C GLY A 32 -18.03 -7.18 1.06
N ALA A 33 -17.46 -6.62 2.12
CA ALA A 33 -16.91 -7.39 3.23
C ALA A 33 -17.90 -7.49 4.42
N PRO A 34 -17.88 -8.60 5.19
CA PRO A 34 -18.60 -8.68 6.46
C PRO A 34 -18.06 -7.66 7.46
N LEU A 35 -18.88 -7.22 8.43
CA LEU A 35 -18.59 -6.08 9.31
C LEU A 35 -17.17 -6.08 9.94
N PRO A 36 -16.63 -7.21 10.47
CA PRO A 36 -15.27 -7.21 11.00
C PRO A 36 -14.19 -6.91 9.95
N LEU A 37 -14.35 -7.46 8.74
CA LEU A 37 -13.41 -7.23 7.64
C LEU A 37 -13.57 -5.84 7.04
N LEU A 38 -14.79 -5.32 6.97
CA LEU A 38 -15.06 -3.93 6.58
C LEU A 38 -14.28 -2.96 7.48
N VAL A 39 -14.39 -3.12 8.81
CA VAL A 39 -13.66 -2.28 9.76
C VAL A 39 -12.14 -2.41 9.56
N ALA A 40 -11.64 -3.63 9.35
CA ALA A 40 -10.23 -3.86 9.09
C ALA A 40 -9.75 -3.17 7.80
N PHE A 41 -10.49 -3.30 6.68
CA PHE A 41 -10.15 -2.65 5.42
C PHE A 41 -10.15 -1.14 5.51
N VAL A 42 -11.16 -0.55 6.15
CA VAL A 42 -11.23 0.90 6.33
C VAL A 42 -10.07 1.39 7.18
N ALA A 43 -9.73 0.68 8.27
CA ALA A 43 -8.61 1.06 9.13
C ALA A 43 -7.26 0.96 8.40
N VAL A 44 -7.02 -0.13 7.67
CA VAL A 44 -5.80 -0.33 6.86
C VAL A 44 -5.71 0.72 5.76
N ALA A 45 -6.78 0.93 4.99
CA ALA A 45 -6.83 1.93 3.94
C ALA A 45 -6.55 3.34 4.48
N ALA A 46 -7.18 3.73 5.60
CA ALA A 46 -6.93 5.02 6.23
C ALA A 46 -5.46 5.17 6.68
N ALA A 47 -4.88 4.11 7.23
CA ALA A 47 -3.48 4.11 7.64
C ALA A 47 -2.52 4.25 6.44
N GLU A 48 -2.76 3.50 5.37
CA GLU A 48 -1.94 3.51 4.14
C GLU A 48 -2.05 4.84 3.39
N LEU A 49 -3.27 5.36 3.21
CA LEU A 49 -3.51 6.66 2.58
C LEU A 49 -2.92 7.80 3.43
N GLY A 50 -3.10 7.75 4.74
CA GLY A 50 -2.51 8.70 5.67
C GLY A 50 -0.98 8.67 5.64
N TRP A 51 -0.39 7.49 5.56
CA TRP A 51 1.06 7.34 5.45
C TRP A 51 1.59 7.77 4.09
N ALA A 52 0.90 7.44 2.99
CA ALA A 52 1.22 7.90 1.64
C ALA A 52 1.24 9.44 1.56
N ALA A 53 0.20 10.09 2.09
CA ALA A 53 0.14 11.55 2.17
C ALA A 53 1.31 12.12 2.99
N ALA A 54 1.63 11.51 4.14
CA ALA A 54 2.77 11.94 4.95
C ALA A 54 4.11 11.74 4.25
N ALA A 55 4.27 10.65 3.48
CA ALA A 55 5.46 10.38 2.69
C ALA A 55 5.61 11.36 1.51
N LEU A 56 4.52 11.83 0.91
CA LEU A 56 4.59 12.91 -0.10
C LEU A 56 4.94 14.25 0.54
N ALA A 57 4.35 14.57 1.69
CA ALA A 57 4.47 15.88 2.32
C ALA A 57 5.79 16.09 3.09
N ARG A 58 6.49 15.02 3.50
CA ARG A 58 7.64 15.11 4.41
C ARG A 58 8.85 14.37 3.87
N ASP A 59 10.02 14.99 3.92
CA ASP A 59 11.29 14.33 3.57
C ASP A 59 11.67 13.18 4.52
N ARG A 60 11.08 13.19 5.72
CA ARG A 60 11.24 12.15 6.75
C ARG A 60 9.87 11.56 7.08
N PRO A 61 9.44 10.49 6.38
CA PRO A 61 8.14 9.88 6.64
C PRO A 61 8.03 9.43 8.10
N PRO A 62 6.86 9.57 8.73
CA PRO A 62 6.64 9.11 10.09
C PRO A 62 6.78 7.59 10.18
N LEU A 63 7.26 7.10 11.33
CA LEU A 63 7.31 5.68 11.66
C LEU A 63 8.06 4.81 10.64
N PHE A 64 8.99 5.37 9.87
CA PHE A 64 9.63 4.67 8.73
C PHE A 64 10.28 3.34 9.14
N ALA A 65 10.80 3.25 10.37
CA ALA A 65 11.39 2.01 10.89
C ALA A 65 10.37 0.88 11.08
N ALA A 66 9.10 1.20 11.32
CA ALA A 66 8.02 0.23 11.51
C ALA A 66 7.29 -0.13 10.20
N VAL A 67 7.47 0.66 9.13
CA VAL A 67 6.80 0.48 7.84
C VAL A 67 6.92 -0.94 7.29
N PRO A 68 8.10 -1.62 7.31
CA PRO A 68 8.16 -2.99 6.81
C PRO A 68 7.26 -3.96 7.55
N ALA A 69 7.12 -3.80 8.88
CA ALA A 69 6.24 -4.66 9.67
C ALA A 69 4.77 -4.30 9.43
N LEU A 70 4.45 -3.00 9.42
CA LEU A 70 3.08 -2.50 9.24
C LEU A 70 2.52 -2.85 7.85
N ALA A 71 3.33 -2.72 6.80
CA ALA A 71 2.94 -3.08 5.43
C ALA A 71 2.71 -4.58 5.25
N LEU A 72 3.22 -5.44 6.14
CA LEU A 72 2.95 -6.89 6.10
C LEU A 72 1.72 -7.28 6.90
N VAL A 73 1.11 -6.36 7.66
CA VAL A 73 -0.10 -6.64 8.46
C VAL A 73 -1.26 -7.10 7.57
N PRO A 74 -1.59 -6.42 6.44
CA PRO A 74 -2.66 -6.89 5.55
C PRO A 74 -2.39 -8.31 5.05
N LEU A 75 -1.16 -8.60 4.58
CA LEU A 75 -0.75 -9.95 4.14
C LEU A 75 -0.93 -11.01 5.23
N GLY A 76 -0.59 -10.69 6.48
CA GLY A 76 -0.79 -11.58 7.61
C GLY A 76 -2.26 -11.88 7.89
N ILE A 77 -3.11 -10.84 7.83
CA ILE A 77 -4.57 -10.98 7.96
C ILE A 77 -5.10 -11.89 6.84
N TRP A 78 -4.65 -11.67 5.60
CA TRP A 78 -5.03 -12.50 4.46
C TRP A 78 -4.61 -13.95 4.59
N ALA A 79 -3.36 -14.21 4.98
CA ALA A 79 -2.86 -15.55 5.18
C ALA A 79 -3.64 -16.29 6.28
N ALA A 80 -3.97 -15.58 7.38
CA ALA A 80 -4.78 -16.13 8.46
C ALA A 80 -6.21 -16.46 8.00
N LEU A 81 -6.85 -15.57 7.23
CA LEU A 81 -8.17 -15.79 6.66
C LEU A 81 -8.18 -16.96 5.68
N ALA A 82 -7.22 -17.03 4.76
CA ALA A 82 -7.09 -18.13 3.82
C ALA A 82 -6.90 -19.48 4.54
N THR A 83 -6.08 -19.51 5.58
CA THR A 83 -5.82 -20.73 6.37
C THR A 83 -7.04 -21.17 7.18
N THR A 84 -7.72 -20.24 7.85
CA THR A 84 -8.94 -20.53 8.61
C THR A 84 -10.09 -20.94 7.69
N GLY A 85 -10.26 -20.25 6.57
CA GLY A 85 -11.25 -20.57 5.54
C GLY A 85 -11.05 -21.94 4.92
N ALA A 86 -9.81 -22.33 4.64
CA ALA A 86 -9.48 -23.66 4.10
C ALA A 86 -9.71 -24.81 5.11
N THR A 87 -9.74 -24.52 6.40
CA THR A 87 -9.90 -25.53 7.47
C THR A 87 -11.33 -25.63 8.00
N THR A 88 -12.17 -24.62 7.78
CA THR A 88 -13.61 -24.70 8.05
C THR A 88 -14.37 -25.31 6.87
N SER A 89 -15.18 -26.34 7.15
CA SER A 89 -16.03 -27.06 6.18
C SER A 89 -17.11 -26.20 5.49
N GLY A 90 -17.20 -24.90 5.82
CA GLY A 90 -18.26 -23.98 5.39
C GLY A 90 -17.97 -23.15 4.13
N GLY A 91 -16.74 -23.17 3.58
CA GLY A 91 -16.43 -22.57 2.27
C GLY A 91 -16.60 -21.04 2.12
N THR A 92 -16.96 -20.31 3.18
CA THR A 92 -17.43 -18.91 3.10
C THR A 92 -16.33 -17.84 2.95
N VAL A 93 -15.04 -18.18 3.13
CA VAL A 93 -13.97 -17.17 3.12
C VAL A 93 -13.48 -16.82 1.68
N LEU A 94 -13.91 -17.59 0.67
CA LEU A 94 -13.46 -17.45 -0.73
C LEU A 94 -14.27 -16.45 -1.57
N SER A 95 -15.15 -15.64 -0.98
CA SER A 95 -16.00 -14.71 -1.75
C SER A 95 -15.34 -13.36 -2.07
N LEU A 96 -14.13 -13.10 -1.57
CA LEU A 96 -13.43 -11.83 -1.84
C LEU A 96 -12.69 -11.89 -3.19
N PRO A 97 -12.68 -10.79 -3.96
CA PRO A 97 -12.09 -10.80 -5.28
C PRO A 97 -10.55 -10.94 -5.21
N PHE A 98 -10.04 -12.04 -5.77
CA PHE A 98 -8.62 -12.40 -5.70
C PHE A 98 -7.68 -11.38 -6.37
N LEU A 99 -8.10 -10.79 -7.49
CA LEU A 99 -7.27 -9.86 -8.25
C LEU A 99 -6.90 -8.61 -7.42
N PRO A 100 -7.86 -7.83 -6.87
CA PRO A 100 -7.54 -6.67 -6.03
C PRO A 100 -6.79 -7.05 -4.76
N MET A 101 -7.09 -8.20 -4.13
CA MET A 101 -6.31 -8.70 -2.99
C MET A 101 -4.85 -9.00 -3.35
N GLY A 102 -4.63 -9.66 -4.48
CA GLY A 102 -3.30 -10.00 -4.97
C GLY A 102 -2.49 -8.75 -5.31
N VAL A 103 -3.09 -7.79 -6.01
CA VAL A 103 -2.42 -6.52 -6.35
C VAL A 103 -2.11 -5.70 -5.09
N ALA A 104 -3.04 -5.59 -4.15
CA ALA A 104 -2.78 -4.92 -2.87
C ALA A 104 -1.60 -5.57 -2.13
N SER A 105 -1.61 -6.90 -2.02
CA SER A 105 -0.53 -7.66 -1.37
C SER A 105 0.84 -7.46 -2.05
N LEU A 106 0.88 -7.36 -3.38
CA LEU A 106 2.11 -7.09 -4.13
C LEU A 106 2.64 -5.68 -3.86
N LEU A 107 1.75 -4.68 -3.79
CA LEU A 107 2.12 -3.29 -3.49
C LEU A 107 2.66 -3.17 -2.05
N ASP A 108 1.99 -3.80 -1.10
CA ASP A 108 2.42 -3.89 0.30
C ASP A 108 3.77 -4.58 0.46
N LEU A 109 3.98 -5.70 -0.24
CA LEU A 109 5.25 -6.40 -0.25
C LEU A 109 6.37 -5.53 -0.86
N ALA A 110 6.05 -4.76 -1.91
CA ALA A 110 6.99 -3.82 -2.50
C ALA A 110 7.34 -2.68 -1.52
N VAL A 111 6.36 -2.13 -0.80
CA VAL A 111 6.57 -1.14 0.26
C VAL A 111 7.47 -1.72 1.36
N ALA A 112 7.13 -2.90 1.87
CA ALA A 112 7.87 -3.56 2.93
C ALA A 112 9.32 -3.87 2.50
N GLY A 113 9.49 -4.46 1.32
CA GLY A 113 10.79 -4.85 0.77
C GLY A 113 11.70 -3.64 0.53
N VAL A 114 11.19 -2.59 -0.12
CA VAL A 114 11.98 -1.38 -0.38
C VAL A 114 12.34 -0.67 0.93
N ALA A 115 11.40 -0.51 1.86
CA ALA A 115 11.67 0.09 3.17
C ALA A 115 12.71 -0.73 3.97
N ALA A 116 12.60 -2.06 3.98
CA ALA A 116 13.57 -2.94 4.63
C ALA A 116 14.97 -2.83 4.01
N VAL A 117 15.07 -2.76 2.68
CA VAL A 117 16.35 -2.55 1.98
C VAL A 117 16.97 -1.21 2.35
N VAL A 118 16.18 -0.13 2.43
CA VAL A 118 16.66 1.20 2.87
C VAL A 118 17.22 1.13 4.29
N LEU A 119 16.50 0.49 5.22
CA LEU A 119 16.92 0.33 6.60
C LEU A 119 18.20 -0.53 6.71
N ARG A 120 18.29 -1.63 5.97
CA ARG A 120 19.47 -2.51 5.94
C ARG A 120 20.70 -1.78 5.40
N ARG A 121 20.57 -1.07 4.28
CA ARG A 121 21.69 -0.34 3.65
C ARG A 121 22.25 0.77 4.55
N ARG A 122 21.41 1.43 5.34
CA ARG A 122 21.86 2.42 6.33
C ARG A 122 22.63 1.77 7.48
N ARG A 123 22.10 0.69 8.06
CA ARG A 123 22.81 -0.08 9.11
C ARG A 123 24.21 -0.51 8.66
N SER A 124 24.35 -0.96 7.40
CA SER A 124 25.64 -1.41 6.86
C SER A 124 26.64 -0.29 6.53
N ARG A 125 26.18 0.93 6.24
CA ARG A 125 27.07 2.04 5.85
C ARG A 125 27.59 2.86 7.04
N GLY A 126 27.06 2.62 8.25
CA GLY A 126 27.19 3.54 9.37
C GLY A 126 26.54 4.90 9.03
N ASP A 127 26.41 5.80 9.99
CA ASP A 127 25.81 7.14 9.79
C ASP A 127 26.63 8.08 8.89
N ARG A 128 27.34 7.57 7.88
CA ARG A 128 27.88 8.37 6.78
C ARG A 128 26.70 8.96 6.01
N GLU A 129 26.36 10.16 6.42
CA GLU A 129 25.30 11.00 5.91
C GLU A 129 25.58 11.35 4.45
N ALA A 130 25.21 10.45 3.55
CA ALA A 130 25.10 10.79 2.14
C ALA A 130 23.95 11.79 2.01
N ALA A 131 24.30 13.08 1.89
CA ALA A 131 23.35 14.15 1.64
C ALA A 131 22.41 13.73 0.49
N PRO A 132 21.08 13.79 0.67
CA PRO A 132 20.17 13.57 -0.44
C PRO A 132 20.43 14.67 -1.46
N GLN A 133 21.04 14.34 -2.59
CA GLN A 133 21.08 15.25 -3.74
C GLN A 133 19.64 15.45 -4.21
N SER A 134 19.04 16.53 -3.73
CA SER A 134 17.66 16.95 -3.96
C SER A 134 17.49 17.36 -5.41
N GLY A 135 17.06 16.42 -6.25
CA GLY A 135 16.50 16.77 -7.56
C GLY A 135 14.98 16.73 -7.46
N ALA A 136 14.31 17.88 -7.37
CA ALA A 136 12.85 17.94 -7.51
C ALA A 136 12.41 17.23 -8.81
N LEU A 137 13.19 17.38 -9.89
CA LEU A 137 12.98 16.68 -11.15
C LEU A 137 13.12 15.14 -11.01
N ARG A 138 14.06 14.65 -10.20
CA ARG A 138 14.18 13.21 -9.91
C ARG A 138 12.98 12.69 -9.11
N PHE A 139 12.47 13.49 -8.17
CA PHE A 139 11.25 13.17 -7.43
C PHE A 139 10.05 13.09 -8.37
N VAL A 140 9.81 14.13 -9.18
CA VAL A 140 8.68 14.19 -10.12
C VAL A 140 8.76 13.08 -11.16
N ALA A 141 9.94 12.81 -11.73
CA ALA A 141 10.11 11.71 -12.68
C ALA A 141 9.84 10.35 -12.03
N ALA A 142 10.36 10.10 -10.82
CA ALA A 142 10.08 8.87 -10.09
C ALA A 142 8.60 8.76 -9.69
N LEU A 143 7.96 9.87 -9.31
CA LEU A 143 6.54 9.94 -9.00
C LEU A 143 5.71 9.58 -10.23
N ALA A 144 5.98 10.21 -11.38
CA ALA A 144 5.27 9.92 -12.62
C ALA A 144 5.45 8.46 -13.06
N LEU A 145 6.69 7.94 -13.03
CA LEU A 145 6.97 6.56 -13.41
C LEU A 145 6.30 5.54 -12.47
N SER A 146 6.39 5.77 -11.16
CA SER A 146 5.74 4.90 -10.17
C SER A 146 4.22 5.00 -10.25
N ALA A 147 3.66 6.20 -10.44
CA ALA A 147 2.22 6.41 -10.62
C ALA A 147 1.72 5.66 -11.86
N SER A 148 2.39 5.78 -13.00
CA SER A 148 2.01 5.03 -14.20
C SER A 148 2.04 3.52 -13.98
N ALA A 149 3.10 3.01 -13.32
CA ALA A 149 3.22 1.58 -13.03
C ALA A 149 2.15 1.07 -12.06
N VAL A 150 1.88 1.83 -10.98
CA VAL A 150 0.85 1.49 -9.99
C VAL A 150 -0.54 1.60 -10.61
N CYS A 151 -0.84 2.64 -11.38
CA CYS A 151 -2.12 2.80 -12.10
C CYS A 151 -2.38 1.62 -13.05
N ALA A 152 -1.35 1.16 -13.77
CA ALA A 152 -1.48 0.04 -14.71
C ALA A 152 -2.01 -1.25 -14.04
N VAL A 153 -1.74 -1.45 -12.75
CA VAL A 153 -2.22 -2.62 -12.00
C VAL A 153 -3.44 -2.31 -11.12
N THR A 154 -3.52 -1.11 -10.54
CA THR A 154 -4.62 -0.72 -9.64
C THR A 154 -5.91 -0.45 -10.39
N ILE A 155 -5.88 0.17 -11.56
CA ILE A 155 -7.10 0.45 -12.34
C ILE A 155 -7.87 -0.83 -12.70
N PRO A 156 -7.28 -1.85 -13.35
CA PRO A 156 -8.01 -3.08 -13.65
C PRO A 156 -8.44 -3.83 -12.39
N ALA A 157 -7.63 -3.78 -11.33
CA ALA A 157 -7.97 -4.40 -10.05
C ALA A 157 -9.17 -3.72 -9.36
N LEU A 158 -9.24 -2.39 -9.37
CA LEU A 158 -10.38 -1.62 -8.88
C LEU A 158 -11.64 -1.93 -9.69
N GLY A 159 -11.52 -2.06 -11.02
CA GLY A 159 -12.63 -2.44 -11.89
C GLY A 159 -13.24 -3.82 -11.57
N ALA A 160 -12.51 -4.69 -10.86
CA ALA A 160 -12.99 -5.99 -10.40
C ALA A 160 -13.59 -5.98 -8.98
N THR A 161 -13.77 -4.80 -8.38
CA THR A 161 -14.41 -4.64 -7.06
C THR A 161 -15.84 -4.12 -7.17
N ASP A 162 -16.68 -4.40 -6.18
CA ASP A 162 -18.04 -3.84 -6.09
C ASP A 162 -18.03 -2.30 -6.14
N ALA A 163 -17.05 -1.67 -5.49
CA ALA A 163 -16.87 -0.22 -5.54
C ALA A 163 -16.58 0.29 -6.97
N GLY A 164 -15.75 -0.42 -7.73
CA GLY A 164 -15.46 -0.09 -9.13
C GLY A 164 -16.68 -0.25 -10.04
N ILE A 165 -17.42 -1.35 -9.89
CA ILE A 165 -18.66 -1.59 -10.63
C ILE A 165 -19.72 -0.52 -10.30
N ALA A 166 -19.86 -0.16 -9.03
CA ALA A 166 -20.75 0.92 -8.58
C ALA A 166 -20.36 2.28 -9.18
N ALA A 167 -19.06 2.60 -9.25
CA ALA A 167 -18.59 3.86 -9.84
C ALA A 167 -18.93 3.98 -11.34
N VAL A 168 -18.80 2.88 -12.10
CA VAL A 168 -19.14 2.86 -13.53
C VAL A 168 -20.65 2.94 -13.75
N THR A 169 -21.44 2.21 -12.96
CA THR A 169 -22.91 2.23 -13.08
C THR A 169 -23.49 3.62 -12.77
N VAL A 170 -22.99 4.31 -11.75
CA VAL A 170 -23.38 5.71 -11.47
C VAL A 170 -23.02 6.63 -12.64
N HIS A 171 -21.86 6.46 -13.28
CA HIS A 171 -21.45 7.29 -14.41
C HIS A 171 -22.36 7.16 -15.64
N HIS A 172 -23.00 6.01 -15.86
CA HIS A 172 -23.93 5.81 -16.98
C HIS A 172 -25.33 6.41 -16.76
N HIS A 173 -25.65 6.82 -15.53
CA HIS A 173 -26.95 7.42 -15.18
C HIS A 173 -26.92 8.96 -15.11
N HIS A 174 -25.77 9.58 -15.42
CA HIS A 174 -25.56 11.03 -15.51
C HIS A 174 -25.17 11.44 -16.93
#